data_AF-A0A2D2C2G0-F1
#
_entry.id   AF-A0A2D2C2G0-F1
#
_cell.length_a   1.000
_cell.length_b   1.000
_cell.length_c   1.000
_cell.angle_alpha   90.00
_cell.angle_beta   90.00
_cell.angle_gamma   90.00
#
_symmetry.space_group_name_H-M   'P 1'
#
loop_
_entity.id
_entity.type
_entity.pdbx_description
1 polymer ?
#
loop_
_entity_poly.entity_id
_entity_poly.type
_entity_poly.pdbx_seq_one_letter_code
_entity_poly.pdbx_strand_id
1 'polypeptide(L)'
;MSYDLNDAQPQMAPIGELIPDGTFAKVRLTIRPGGVNGATPMDAGVLKASQSSDAKMLDCEFTVVEGPHARRKFWQSFTVAGGKVDEKGQSIGWKISKASFRAMVDSALGLDPKDESPASKAKRVLPGLKHLDGITFAARVMVEPASNPQYRDQNRIANVVLPDEPQHGAIMRGESVAPEPVNAPPRKTAGATPPGWQAPAPAWGAAQPSPTAPNWGAQPAPAAQTAAPVPVPPATPQPAAAGAPGAPAMPAWLNG
;
A
#
# COMPACT_ATOMS: atom_id res chain seq x y z
N MET A 1 -11.46 -25.81 -32.13
CA MET A 1 -10.34 -24.88 -31.82
C MET A 1 -9.28 -25.69 -31.11
N SER A 2 -8.05 -25.75 -31.64
CA SER A 2 -6.91 -26.38 -30.99
C SER A 2 -5.96 -25.31 -30.48
N TYR A 3 -5.47 -25.47 -29.26
CA TYR A 3 -4.40 -24.64 -28.71
C TYR A 3 -3.07 -25.37 -28.97
N ASP A 4 -2.24 -24.81 -29.85
CA ASP A 4 -0.87 -25.26 -30.06
C ASP A 4 -0.01 -24.70 -28.92
N LEU A 5 0.72 -25.58 -28.22
CA LEU A 5 1.55 -25.27 -27.06
C LEU A 5 3.03 -25.61 -27.29
N ASN A 6 3.41 -25.94 -28.53
CA ASN A 6 4.79 -26.36 -28.84
C ASN A 6 5.81 -25.21 -28.76
N ASP A 7 5.33 -23.96 -28.75
CA ASP A 7 6.11 -22.75 -28.52
C ASP A 7 6.15 -22.33 -27.03
N ALA A 8 5.45 -23.06 -26.15
CA ALA A 8 5.45 -22.77 -24.74
C ALA A 8 6.81 -23.06 -24.11
N GLN A 9 7.33 -22.11 -23.34
CA GLN A 9 8.53 -22.34 -22.53
C GLN A 9 8.25 -23.38 -21.44
N PRO A 10 9.27 -24.17 -21.03
CA PRO A 10 9.17 -25.05 -19.88
C PRO A 10 8.61 -24.32 -18.66
N GLN A 11 7.75 -25.00 -17.89
CA GLN A 11 7.21 -24.47 -16.66
C GLN A 11 8.35 -23.98 -15.76
N MET A 12 8.35 -22.69 -15.42
CA MET A 12 9.36 -22.12 -14.53
C MET A 12 9.31 -22.85 -13.19
N ALA A 13 10.50 -23.07 -12.58
CA ALA A 13 10.62 -23.71 -11.28
C ALA A 13 9.64 -23.10 -10.27
N PRO A 14 9.03 -23.91 -9.39
CA PRO A 14 8.02 -23.44 -8.47
C PRO A 14 8.50 -22.21 -7.68
N ILE A 15 7.70 -21.14 -7.75
CA ILE A 15 7.79 -19.95 -6.91
C ILE A 15 7.64 -20.43 -5.47
N GLY A 16 8.74 -20.68 -4.76
CA GLY A 16 8.66 -21.33 -3.46
C GLY A 16 9.92 -21.28 -2.61
N GLU A 17 11.09 -21.15 -3.21
CA GLU A 17 12.29 -20.83 -2.44
C GLU A 17 12.26 -19.32 -2.09
N LEU A 18 12.68 -18.98 -0.87
CA LEU A 18 12.82 -17.58 -0.43
C LEU A 18 14.17 -17.01 -0.86
N ILE A 19 14.19 -15.74 -1.23
CA ILE A 19 15.44 -15.00 -1.38
C ILE A 19 16.10 -15.00 0.02
N PRO A 20 17.39 -15.38 0.13
CA PRO A 20 18.06 -15.44 1.43
C PRO A 20 17.94 -14.12 2.19
N ASP A 21 17.78 -14.22 3.51
CA ASP A 21 17.66 -13.05 4.37
C ASP A 21 18.91 -12.15 4.24
N GLY A 22 18.67 -10.85 4.06
CA GLY A 22 19.76 -9.89 3.92
C GLY A 22 20.32 -9.70 2.52
N THR A 23 19.72 -10.34 1.51
CA THR A 23 20.18 -10.21 0.12
C THR A 23 20.07 -8.77 -0.37
N PHE A 24 21.17 -8.22 -0.87
CA PHE A 24 21.15 -6.98 -1.63
C PHE A 24 20.82 -7.26 -3.10
N ALA A 25 19.87 -6.51 -3.67
CA ALA A 25 19.41 -6.72 -5.03
C ALA A 25 18.95 -5.42 -5.69
N LYS A 26 19.18 -5.31 -7.00
CA LYS A 26 18.48 -4.35 -7.86
C LYS A 26 17.09 -4.91 -8.14
N VAL A 27 16.05 -4.18 -7.73
CA VAL A 27 14.66 -4.63 -7.82
C VAL A 27 13.83 -3.66 -8.65
N ARG A 28 12.94 -4.20 -9.48
CA ARG A 28 11.93 -3.44 -10.22
C ARG A 28 10.57 -3.59 -9.55
N LEU A 29 9.90 -2.48 -9.29
CA LEU A 29 8.52 -2.44 -8.79
C LEU A 29 7.56 -2.55 -9.98
N THR A 30 6.54 -3.40 -9.84
CA THR A 30 5.36 -3.42 -10.69
C THR A 30 4.12 -3.26 -9.81
N ILE A 31 3.23 -2.34 -10.16
CA ILE A 31 2.00 -2.09 -9.43
C ILE A 31 0.93 -3.07 -9.92
N ARG A 32 0.35 -3.83 -8.99
CA ARG A 32 -0.76 -4.74 -9.30
C ARG A 32 -2.09 -3.97 -9.18
N PRO A 33 -2.94 -3.99 -10.22
CA PRO A 33 -4.25 -3.33 -10.15
C PRO A 33 -5.09 -3.90 -9.01
N GLY A 34 -5.69 -3.01 -8.21
CA GLY A 34 -6.55 -3.41 -7.09
C GLY A 34 -8.03 -3.04 -7.26
N GLY A 35 -8.38 -2.31 -8.33
CA GLY A 35 -9.77 -1.96 -8.67
C GLY A 35 -10.33 -0.74 -7.94
N VAL A 36 -9.59 -0.12 -7.01
CA VAL A 36 -10.00 1.07 -6.26
C VAL A 36 -9.22 2.29 -6.76
N ASN A 37 -9.91 3.42 -6.92
CA ASN A 37 -9.28 4.66 -7.35
C ASN A 37 -8.40 5.28 -6.25
N GLY A 38 -7.26 5.82 -6.67
CA GLY A 38 -6.40 6.66 -5.84
C GLY A 38 -6.86 8.13 -5.78
N ALA A 39 -5.98 8.99 -5.27
CA ALA A 39 -6.27 10.41 -5.06
C ALA A 39 -6.25 11.22 -6.37
N THR A 40 -5.58 10.73 -7.40
CA THR A 40 -5.42 11.41 -8.69
C THR A 40 -6.11 10.61 -9.80
N PRO A 41 -6.55 11.25 -10.90
CA PRO A 41 -7.13 10.54 -12.05
C PRO A 41 -6.20 9.46 -12.63
N MET A 42 -4.88 9.65 -12.53
CA MET A 42 -3.91 8.69 -13.02
C MET A 42 -3.83 7.41 -12.16
N ASP A 43 -4.26 7.49 -10.90
CA ASP A 43 -4.32 6.37 -9.98
C ASP A 43 -5.68 5.63 -10.02
N ALA A 44 -6.46 5.82 -11.08
CA ALA A 44 -7.72 5.11 -11.28
C ALA A 44 -7.50 3.58 -11.31
N GLY A 45 -8.27 2.84 -10.50
CA GLY A 45 -8.19 1.38 -10.38
C GLY A 45 -6.88 0.82 -9.79
N VAL A 46 -5.96 1.68 -9.35
CA VAL A 46 -4.61 1.26 -8.92
C VAL A 46 -4.61 0.66 -7.50
N LEU A 47 -5.43 1.17 -6.60
CA LEU A 47 -5.41 0.77 -5.18
C LEU A 47 -6.22 -0.49 -4.93
N LYS A 48 -5.87 -1.21 -3.87
CA LYS A 48 -6.57 -2.36 -3.32
C LYS A 48 -7.18 -2.00 -1.97
N ALA A 49 -8.47 -2.29 -1.78
CA ALA A 49 -9.12 -2.15 -0.48
C ALA A 49 -8.68 -3.26 0.48
N SER A 50 -8.53 -2.92 1.75
CA SER A 50 -8.45 -3.89 2.84
C SER A 50 -9.76 -4.65 2.98
N GLN A 51 -9.68 -5.92 3.41
CA GLN A 51 -10.87 -6.76 3.64
C GLN A 51 -11.50 -6.50 5.03
N SER A 52 -10.74 -5.93 5.97
CA SER A 52 -11.13 -5.83 7.38
C SER A 52 -11.04 -4.42 7.94
N SER A 53 -10.70 -3.42 7.12
CA SER A 53 -10.59 -2.03 7.53
C SER A 53 -10.88 -1.08 6.37
N ASP A 54 -10.91 0.23 6.65
CA ASP A 54 -11.02 1.31 5.67
C ASP A 54 -9.71 1.57 4.89
N ALA A 55 -8.63 0.82 5.18
CA ALA A 55 -7.34 1.05 4.57
C ALA A 55 -7.36 0.75 3.06
N LYS A 56 -6.77 1.66 2.28
CA LYS A 56 -6.47 1.47 0.86
C LYS A 56 -4.97 1.31 0.69
N MET A 57 -4.56 0.36 -0.14
CA MET A 57 -3.17 -0.05 -0.28
C MET A 57 -2.72 -0.03 -1.73
N LEU A 58 -1.44 0.29 -1.96
CA LEU A 58 -0.75 0.01 -3.20
C LEU A 58 -0.17 -1.40 -3.10
N ASP A 59 -0.64 -2.32 -3.95
CA ASP A 59 -0.20 -3.71 -3.95
C ASP A 59 0.96 -3.88 -4.96
N CYS A 60 2.18 -4.05 -4.46
CA CYS A 60 3.39 -4.05 -5.28
C CYS A 60 3.97 -5.46 -5.45
N GLU A 61 4.36 -5.78 -6.68
CA GLU A 61 5.27 -6.86 -7.01
C GLU A 61 6.68 -6.30 -7.18
N PHE A 62 7.66 -6.99 -6.61
CA PHE A 62 9.08 -6.69 -6.76
C PHE A 62 9.74 -7.83 -7.49
N THR A 63 10.41 -7.53 -8.60
CA THR A 63 11.19 -8.50 -9.36
C THR A 63 12.66 -8.16 -9.26
N VAL A 64 13.49 -9.12 -8.84
CA VAL A 64 14.95 -8.96 -8.90
C VAL A 64 15.37 -8.89 -10.37
N VAL A 65 16.07 -7.82 -10.75
CA VAL A 65 16.39 -7.52 -12.14
C VAL A 65 17.55 -8.36 -12.64
N GLU A 66 18.60 -8.51 -11.81
CA GLU A 66 19.85 -9.18 -12.18
C GLU A 66 20.54 -9.83 -10.97
N GLY A 67 21.66 -10.49 -11.21
CA GLY A 67 22.43 -11.20 -10.18
C GLY A 67 21.90 -12.62 -9.88
N PRO A 68 22.37 -13.25 -8.79
CA PRO A 68 22.11 -14.66 -8.47
C PRO A 68 20.63 -15.02 -8.27
N HIS A 69 19.79 -14.02 -8.07
CA HIS A 69 18.37 -14.16 -7.79
C HIS A 69 17.48 -13.52 -8.87
N ALA A 70 18.04 -13.23 -10.05
CA ALA A 70 17.33 -12.62 -11.16
C ALA A 70 15.99 -13.31 -11.48
N ARG A 71 14.98 -12.51 -11.79
CA ARG A 71 13.59 -12.90 -12.10
C ARG A 71 12.79 -13.47 -10.92
N ARG A 72 13.38 -13.61 -9.73
CA ARG A 72 12.62 -13.95 -8.53
C ARG A 72 11.73 -12.79 -8.13
N LYS A 73 10.52 -13.13 -7.65
CA LYS A 73 9.48 -12.18 -7.31
C LYS A 73 9.10 -12.28 -5.85
N PHE A 74 8.76 -11.14 -5.26
CA PHE A 74 8.12 -11.06 -3.96
C PHE A 74 7.13 -9.90 -3.96
N TRP A 75 6.23 -9.86 -2.99
CA TRP A 75 5.14 -8.89 -2.96
C TRP A 75 5.10 -8.17 -1.63
N GLN A 76 4.69 -6.91 -1.65
CA GLN A 76 4.47 -6.12 -0.44
C GLN A 76 3.44 -5.03 -0.72
N SER A 77 2.51 -4.85 0.21
CA SER A 77 1.49 -3.80 0.13
C SER A 77 1.89 -2.61 0.99
N PHE A 78 1.64 -1.40 0.47
CA PHE A 78 1.90 -0.14 1.14
C PHE A 78 0.57 0.58 1.39
N THR A 79 0.26 0.89 2.65
CA THR A 79 -0.95 1.68 2.97
C THR A 79 -0.82 3.09 2.41
N VAL A 80 -1.83 3.56 1.68
CA VAL A 80 -1.85 4.91 1.09
C VAL A 80 -2.94 5.81 1.66
N ALA A 81 -4.00 5.23 2.23
CA ALA A 81 -5.07 5.95 2.90
C ALA A 81 -5.76 5.04 3.93
N GLY A 82 -6.51 5.63 4.85
CA GLY A 82 -7.26 4.93 5.90
C GLY A 82 -6.36 4.19 6.91
N GLY A 83 -6.95 3.24 7.63
CA GLY A 83 -6.28 2.50 8.69
C GLY A 83 -6.03 3.34 9.94
N LYS A 84 -5.02 2.95 10.72
CA LYS A 84 -4.70 3.67 11.96
C LYS A 84 -4.22 5.08 11.66
N VAL A 85 -4.84 6.05 12.32
CA VAL A 85 -4.48 7.47 12.25
C VAL A 85 -3.72 7.93 13.50
N ASP A 86 -2.94 9.00 13.36
CA ASP A 86 -2.33 9.72 14.47
C ASP A 86 -3.32 10.73 15.10
N GLU A 87 -2.87 11.47 16.12
CA GLU A 87 -3.65 12.49 16.83
C GLU A 87 -4.17 13.61 15.92
N LYS A 88 -3.56 13.80 14.74
CA LYS A 88 -3.93 14.80 13.74
C LYS A 88 -4.82 14.23 12.64
N GLY A 89 -5.29 12.99 12.80
CA GLY A 89 -6.12 12.28 11.82
C GLY A 89 -5.35 11.81 10.58
N GLN A 90 -4.01 11.83 10.58
CA GLN A 90 -3.22 11.38 9.43
C GLN A 90 -2.95 9.88 9.51
N SER A 91 -3.12 9.16 8.39
CA SER A 91 -2.81 7.73 8.33
C SER A 91 -1.33 7.47 8.63
N ILE A 92 -1.07 6.69 9.70
CA ILE A 92 0.28 6.29 10.10
C ILE A 92 0.90 5.41 9.01
N GLY A 93 0.12 4.50 8.45
CA GLY A 93 0.55 3.64 7.35
C GLY A 93 0.98 4.47 6.13
N TRP A 94 0.22 5.52 5.79
CA TRP A 94 0.59 6.41 4.70
C TRP A 94 1.89 7.17 4.96
N LYS A 95 2.15 7.61 6.20
CA LYS A 95 3.41 8.25 6.57
C LYS A 95 4.62 7.34 6.34
N ILE A 96 4.51 6.06 6.69
CA ILE A 96 5.55 5.05 6.47
C ILE A 96 5.75 4.77 4.97
N SER A 97 4.66 4.59 4.23
CA SER A 97 4.71 4.35 2.79
C SER A 97 5.35 5.51 2.03
N LYS A 98 5.05 6.77 2.39
CA LYS A 98 5.69 7.95 1.80
C LYS A 98 7.21 7.94 1.98
N ALA A 99 7.70 7.57 3.18
CA ALA A 99 9.13 7.46 3.42
C ALA A 99 9.77 6.38 2.54
N SER A 100 9.09 5.24 2.38
CA SER A 100 9.55 4.14 1.51
C SER A 100 9.60 4.58 0.05
N PHE A 101 8.55 5.25 -0.45
CA PHE A 101 8.50 5.73 -1.83
C PHE A 101 9.53 6.82 -2.12
N ARG A 102 9.76 7.75 -1.18
CA ARG A 102 10.87 8.71 -1.29
C ARG A 102 12.20 7.97 -1.41
N ALA A 103 12.45 6.98 -0.56
CA ALA A 103 13.70 6.22 -0.61
C ALA A 103 13.87 5.47 -1.94
N MET A 104 12.80 4.89 -2.50
CA MET A 104 12.83 4.25 -3.83
C MET A 104 13.21 5.26 -4.93
N VAL A 105 12.62 6.46 -4.90
CA VAL A 105 12.93 7.55 -5.85
C VAL A 105 14.38 8.01 -5.68
N ASP A 106 14.82 8.24 -4.44
CA ASP A 106 16.19 8.67 -4.14
C ASP A 106 17.22 7.63 -4.62
N SER A 107 16.97 6.35 -4.34
CA SER A 107 17.82 5.24 -4.79
C SER A 107 17.85 5.09 -6.31
N ALA A 108 16.69 5.18 -6.98
CA ALA A 108 16.60 5.05 -8.44
C ALA A 108 17.28 6.21 -9.17
N LEU A 109 17.15 7.43 -8.67
CA LEU A 109 17.65 8.66 -9.31
C LEU A 109 19.03 9.11 -8.80
N GLY A 110 19.63 8.37 -7.87
CA GLY A 110 20.91 8.73 -7.27
C GLY A 110 20.86 10.05 -6.48
N LEU A 111 19.72 10.37 -5.87
CA LEU A 111 19.57 11.60 -5.09
C LEU A 111 20.13 11.41 -3.69
N ASP A 112 20.92 12.38 -3.23
CA ASP A 112 21.29 12.45 -1.82
C ASP A 112 20.01 12.59 -0.97
N PRO A 113 19.73 11.65 -0.05
CA PRO A 113 18.53 11.70 0.79
C PRO A 113 18.49 12.95 1.69
N LYS A 114 19.63 13.60 1.94
CA LYS A 114 19.77 14.82 2.74
C LYS A 114 19.69 16.10 1.90
N ASP A 115 19.74 16.02 0.57
CA ASP A 115 19.61 17.19 -0.30
C ASP A 115 18.17 17.68 -0.37
N GLU A 116 17.93 18.86 0.20
CA GLU A 116 16.64 19.54 0.25
C GLU A 116 16.55 20.72 -0.74
N SER A 117 17.43 20.77 -1.73
CA SER A 117 17.41 21.75 -2.81
C SER A 117 16.09 21.69 -3.60
N PRO A 118 15.64 22.81 -4.21
CA PRO A 118 14.42 22.83 -5.02
C PRO A 118 14.46 21.80 -6.16
N ALA A 119 15.63 21.56 -6.75
CA ALA A 119 15.81 20.59 -7.83
C ALA A 119 15.56 19.15 -7.36
N SER A 120 16.14 18.74 -6.23
CA SER A 120 15.94 17.40 -5.66
C SER A 120 14.53 17.20 -5.12
N LYS A 121 13.93 18.24 -4.54
CA LYS A 121 12.51 18.23 -4.14
C LYS A 121 11.59 18.03 -5.34
N ALA A 122 11.81 18.71 -6.45
CA ALA A 122 10.99 18.57 -7.65
C ALA A 122 10.98 17.13 -8.19
N LYS A 123 12.13 16.45 -8.18
CA LYS A 123 12.23 15.03 -8.59
C LYS A 123 11.45 14.06 -7.68
N ARG A 124 11.14 14.45 -6.45
CA ARG A 124 10.34 13.67 -5.48
C ARG A 124 8.84 13.96 -5.58
N VAL A 125 8.43 14.93 -6.38
CA VAL A 125 7.01 15.25 -6.61
C VAL A 125 6.51 14.41 -7.77
N LEU A 126 5.77 13.35 -7.44
CA LEU A 126 5.13 12.49 -8.42
C LEU A 126 3.69 12.96 -8.69
N PRO A 127 3.27 13.11 -9.96
CA PRO A 127 1.88 13.45 -10.29
C PRO A 127 0.84 12.42 -9.83
N GLY A 128 1.26 11.22 -9.45
CA GLY A 128 0.44 10.15 -8.88
C GLY A 128 1.27 8.88 -8.65
N LEU A 129 0.69 7.92 -7.93
CA LEU A 129 1.35 6.67 -7.54
C LEU A 129 1.75 5.79 -8.72
N LYS A 130 1.01 5.85 -9.83
CA LYS A 130 1.33 5.09 -11.05
C LYS A 130 2.73 5.41 -11.62
N HIS A 131 3.33 6.56 -11.28
CA HIS A 131 4.71 6.87 -11.68
C HIS A 131 5.77 5.97 -11.02
N LEU A 132 5.42 5.28 -9.94
CA LEU A 132 6.30 4.28 -9.34
C LEU A 132 6.32 2.97 -10.14
N ASP A 133 5.37 2.75 -11.05
CA ASP A 133 5.33 1.53 -11.85
C ASP A 133 6.56 1.44 -12.77
N GLY A 134 7.31 0.35 -12.64
CA GLY A 134 8.55 0.13 -13.36
C GLY A 134 9.80 0.79 -12.77
N ILE A 135 9.71 1.50 -11.63
CA ILE A 135 10.89 2.06 -10.97
C ILE A 135 11.86 0.93 -10.57
N THR A 136 13.14 1.14 -10.80
CA THR A 136 14.21 0.20 -10.45
C THR A 136 15.15 0.84 -9.45
N PHE A 137 15.41 0.17 -8.33
CA PHE A 137 16.18 0.71 -7.20
C PHE A 137 16.95 -0.40 -6.48
N ALA A 138 17.92 -0.02 -5.66
CA ALA A 138 18.68 -0.93 -4.82
C ALA A 138 17.92 -1.22 -3.51
N ALA A 139 17.79 -2.49 -3.12
CA ALA A 139 17.09 -2.89 -1.91
C ALA A 139 17.83 -4.01 -1.17
N ARG A 140 17.66 -4.05 0.15
CA ARG A 140 17.95 -5.21 0.98
C ARG A 140 16.66 -5.98 1.20
N VAL A 141 16.64 -7.24 0.78
CA VAL A 141 15.52 -8.16 0.93
C VAL A 141 15.69 -8.92 2.24
N MET A 142 14.61 -9.04 3.01
CA MET A 142 14.56 -9.88 4.21
C MET A 142 13.60 -11.04 4.05
N VAL A 143 13.72 -12.00 4.96
CA VAL A 143 12.69 -13.01 5.23
C VAL A 143 11.86 -12.53 6.42
N GLU A 144 10.58 -12.26 6.20
CA GLU A 144 9.60 -11.95 7.24
C GLU A 144 8.97 -13.27 7.71
N PRO A 145 9.17 -13.67 8.99
CA PRO A 145 8.53 -14.86 9.52
C PRO A 145 7.00 -14.73 9.51
N ALA A 146 6.31 -15.80 9.18
CA ALA A 146 4.86 -15.82 9.25
C ALA A 146 4.36 -15.63 10.69
N SER A 147 3.41 -14.72 10.87
CA SER A 147 2.75 -14.50 12.17
C SER A 147 1.79 -15.62 12.57
N ASN A 148 1.38 -16.44 11.61
CA ASN A 148 0.51 -17.59 11.81
C ASN A 148 1.18 -18.81 11.16
N PRO A 149 1.39 -19.92 11.91
CA PRO A 149 2.07 -21.12 11.42
C PRO A 149 1.46 -21.76 10.17
N GLN A 150 0.19 -21.44 9.86
CA GLN A 150 -0.48 -21.92 8.66
C GLN A 150 0.06 -21.28 7.37
N TYR A 151 0.73 -20.12 7.48
CA TYR A 151 1.33 -19.44 6.35
C TYR A 151 2.84 -19.63 6.34
N ARG A 152 3.43 -19.51 5.15
CA ARG A 152 4.89 -19.54 4.97
C ARG A 152 5.48 -18.16 5.20
N ASP A 153 6.76 -18.15 5.56
CA ASP A 153 7.58 -16.94 5.58
C ASP A 153 7.59 -16.29 4.20
N GLN A 154 7.81 -14.97 4.16
CA GLN A 154 7.70 -14.19 2.93
C GLN A 154 8.85 -13.22 2.78
N ASN A 155 9.29 -13.02 1.54
CA ASN A 155 10.25 -11.96 1.27
C ASN A 155 9.58 -10.57 1.32
N ARG A 156 10.29 -9.61 1.91
CA ARG A 156 9.92 -8.20 2.01
C ARG A 156 11.14 -7.31 1.77
N ILE A 157 10.88 -6.04 1.47
CA ILE A 157 11.93 -5.02 1.56
C ILE A 157 12.22 -4.78 3.04
N ALA A 158 13.46 -5.05 3.46
CA ALA A 158 13.95 -4.65 4.77
C ALA A 158 14.16 -3.14 4.82
N ASN A 159 14.95 -2.65 3.86
CA ASN A 159 15.16 -1.25 3.58
C ASN A 159 15.51 -1.07 2.09
N VAL A 160 15.21 0.11 1.58
CA VAL A 160 15.79 0.60 0.34
C VAL A 160 17.23 1.02 0.64
N VAL A 161 18.18 0.66 -0.21
CA VAL A 161 19.57 1.09 -0.11
C VAL A 161 19.67 2.44 -0.81
N LEU A 162 20.13 3.46 -0.10
CA LEU A 162 20.21 4.84 -0.56
C LEU A 162 21.59 5.18 -1.16
N PRO A 163 21.71 6.23 -2.00
CA PRO A 163 22.96 6.57 -2.66
C PRO A 163 24.15 6.90 -1.74
N ASP A 164 23.89 7.26 -0.48
CA ASP A 164 24.93 7.51 0.53
C ASP A 164 25.38 6.24 1.29
N GLU A 165 24.78 5.07 0.98
CA GLU A 165 25.19 3.78 1.51
C GLU A 165 26.23 3.10 0.59
N PRO A 166 27.26 2.43 1.15
CA PRO A 166 28.38 1.89 0.36
C PRO A 166 27.97 0.80 -0.65
N GLN A 167 26.89 0.07 -0.38
CA GLN A 167 26.40 -1.02 -1.23
C GLN A 167 25.66 -0.49 -2.48
N HIS A 168 25.09 0.73 -2.43
CA HIS A 168 24.18 1.25 -3.47
C HIS A 168 24.80 1.21 -4.86
N GLY A 169 25.98 1.82 -5.02
CA GLY A 169 26.63 1.93 -6.32
C GLY A 169 26.94 0.57 -6.95
N ALA A 170 27.39 -0.40 -6.15
CA ALA A 170 27.67 -1.76 -6.61
C ALA A 170 26.37 -2.47 -7.07
N ILE A 171 25.32 -2.41 -6.26
CA ILE A 171 24.01 -2.98 -6.61
C ILE A 171 23.46 -2.36 -7.89
N MET A 172 23.56 -1.03 -8.02
CA MET A 172 23.05 -0.31 -9.19
C MET A 172 23.88 -0.55 -10.45
N ARG A 173 25.11 -1.06 -10.36
CA ARG A 173 25.91 -1.56 -11.50
C ARG A 173 25.70 -3.04 -11.80
N GLY A 174 24.86 -3.74 -11.02
CA GLY A 174 24.61 -5.17 -11.17
C GLY A 174 25.70 -6.06 -10.58
N GLU A 175 26.58 -5.50 -9.76
CA GLU A 175 27.60 -6.25 -9.05
C GLU A 175 27.00 -7.04 -7.88
N SER A 176 27.57 -8.21 -7.58
CA SER A 176 27.14 -9.00 -6.42
C SER A 176 27.70 -8.40 -5.13
N VAL A 177 26.81 -8.09 -4.19
CA VAL A 177 27.18 -7.64 -2.84
C VAL A 177 26.90 -8.76 -1.84
N ALA A 178 27.79 -8.96 -0.87
CA ALA A 178 27.61 -9.96 0.17
C ALA A 178 26.33 -9.68 0.98
N PRO A 179 25.50 -10.70 1.27
CA PRO A 179 24.27 -10.50 2.02
C PRO A 179 24.56 -10.11 3.47
N GLU A 180 23.69 -9.28 4.03
CA GLU A 180 23.70 -8.92 5.45
C GLU A 180 22.38 -9.36 6.08
N PRO A 181 22.31 -10.46 6.83
CA PRO A 181 21.05 -10.92 7.44
C PRO A 181 20.41 -9.87 8.36
N VAL A 182 19.09 -9.76 8.31
CA VAL A 182 18.27 -8.84 9.12
C VAL A 182 17.73 -9.53 10.37
N ASN A 183 17.47 -10.84 10.30
CA ASN A 183 16.91 -11.65 11.38
C ASN A 183 15.63 -11.03 11.99
N ALA A 184 14.65 -10.74 11.12
CA ALA A 184 13.44 -10.05 11.57
C ALA A 184 12.59 -10.89 12.54
N PRO A 185 12.06 -10.29 13.61
CA PRO A 185 11.17 -11.00 14.52
C PRO A 185 9.79 -11.26 13.88
N PRO A 186 9.07 -12.30 14.29
CA PRO A 186 7.69 -12.53 13.87
C PRO A 186 6.81 -11.32 14.19
N ARG A 187 6.02 -10.86 13.21
CA ARG A 187 5.12 -9.72 13.42
C ARG A 187 4.00 -10.13 14.38
N LYS A 188 3.74 -9.32 15.42
CA LYS A 188 2.60 -9.54 16.32
C LYS A 188 1.30 -9.37 15.52
N THR A 189 0.41 -10.35 15.58
CA THR A 189 -0.92 -10.24 14.98
C THR A 189 -1.68 -9.08 15.63
N ALA A 190 -2.26 -8.20 14.81
CA ALA A 190 -3.20 -7.19 15.27
C ALA A 190 -4.52 -7.89 15.67
N GLY A 191 -4.51 -8.46 16.87
CA GLY A 191 -5.59 -9.27 17.42
C GLY A 191 -5.30 -9.77 18.84
N ALA A 192 -4.07 -9.62 19.34
CA ALA A 192 -3.78 -9.84 20.75
C ALA A 192 -4.20 -8.63 21.58
N THR A 193 -5.25 -8.79 22.38
CA THR A 193 -5.58 -7.92 23.51
C THR A 193 -4.31 -7.73 24.37
N PRO A 194 -3.99 -6.51 24.83
CA PRO A 194 -2.86 -6.29 25.73
C PRO A 194 -3.00 -7.15 26.99
N PRO A 195 -1.92 -7.72 27.56
CA PRO A 195 -1.98 -8.36 28.87
C PRO A 195 -2.38 -7.28 29.89
N GLY A 196 -3.59 -7.38 30.44
CA GLY A 196 -4.11 -6.43 31.44
C GLY A 196 -5.54 -5.94 31.21
N TRP A 197 -6.18 -6.22 30.07
CA TRP A 197 -7.61 -5.92 29.88
C TRP A 197 -8.48 -7.13 30.25
N GLN A 198 -9.05 -7.11 31.46
CA GLN A 198 -10.15 -7.98 31.84
C GLN A 198 -11.47 -7.38 31.33
N ALA A 199 -12.09 -8.01 30.33
CA ALA A 199 -13.46 -7.69 29.94
C ALA A 199 -14.43 -8.26 30.99
N PRO A 200 -15.52 -7.53 31.36
CA PRO A 200 -16.54 -8.09 32.24
C PRO A 200 -17.24 -9.27 31.55
N ALA A 201 -17.43 -10.37 32.30
CA ALA A 201 -18.06 -11.59 31.80
C ALA A 201 -19.54 -11.34 31.42
N PRO A 202 -20.04 -11.92 30.32
CA PRO A 202 -21.44 -11.79 29.93
C PRO A 202 -22.32 -12.66 30.85
N ALA A 203 -23.29 -12.04 31.53
CA ALA A 203 -24.29 -12.73 32.33
C ALA A 203 -25.44 -13.23 31.43
N TRP A 204 -25.37 -14.50 31.01
CA TRP A 204 -26.52 -15.23 30.51
C TRP A 204 -26.87 -16.33 31.50
N GLY A 205 -28.00 -16.18 32.20
CA GLY A 205 -28.50 -17.17 33.13
C GLY A 205 -29.50 -16.63 34.15
N ALA A 206 -30.65 -16.13 33.71
CA ALA A 206 -31.87 -16.14 34.53
C ALA A 206 -33.11 -16.09 33.63
N ALA A 207 -34.12 -16.85 34.03
CA ALA A 207 -35.21 -17.37 33.21
C ALA A 207 -36.21 -16.34 32.67
N GLN A 208 -36.82 -16.69 31.53
CA GLN A 208 -37.98 -16.03 30.92
C GLN A 208 -39.24 -16.11 31.80
N PRO A 209 -40.12 -15.11 31.68
CA PRO A 209 -41.56 -15.38 31.51
C PRO A 209 -42.07 -15.00 30.12
N SER A 210 -43.01 -15.82 29.62
CA SER A 210 -43.73 -15.72 28.34
C SER A 210 -44.88 -14.67 28.36
N PRO A 211 -45.50 -14.32 27.21
CA PRO A 211 -46.02 -12.98 26.92
C PRO A 211 -47.54 -12.80 27.13
N THR A 212 -47.98 -11.55 27.31
CA THR A 212 -49.38 -11.13 27.11
C THR A 212 -49.51 -10.15 25.93
N ALA A 213 -50.63 -10.31 25.21
CA ALA A 213 -50.95 -9.79 23.88
C ALA A 213 -51.30 -8.28 23.85
N PRO A 214 -51.40 -7.64 22.66
CA PRO A 214 -51.44 -6.19 22.51
C PRO A 214 -52.85 -5.62 22.71
N ASN A 215 -52.95 -4.44 23.32
CA ASN A 215 -54.22 -3.69 23.36
C ASN A 215 -54.17 -2.45 22.46
N TRP A 216 -55.09 -2.44 21.50
CA TRP A 216 -55.48 -1.32 20.66
C TRP A 216 -56.35 -0.35 21.47
N GLY A 217 -56.05 0.94 21.40
CA GLY A 217 -57.00 2.00 21.73
C GLY A 217 -56.50 3.03 22.73
N ALA A 218 -56.11 4.20 22.24
CA ALA A 218 -56.58 5.50 22.73
C ALA A 218 -55.99 6.63 21.87
N GLN A 219 -56.87 7.57 21.50
CA GLN A 219 -56.65 8.69 20.59
C GLN A 219 -55.68 9.77 21.10
N PRO A 220 -55.16 10.62 20.19
CA PRO A 220 -54.18 11.68 20.46
C PRO A 220 -54.80 13.07 20.63
N ALA A 221 -54.09 13.98 21.33
CA ALA A 221 -54.05 15.45 21.11
C ALA A 221 -53.27 16.17 22.25
N PRO A 222 -52.79 17.43 22.06
CA PRO A 222 -52.24 18.01 20.83
C PRO A 222 -50.92 18.82 21.05
N ALA A 223 -50.44 19.30 19.89
CA ALA A 223 -49.26 20.07 19.52
C ALA A 223 -48.75 21.22 20.41
N ALA A 224 -47.44 21.47 20.27
CA ALA A 224 -46.86 22.82 20.25
C ALA A 224 -46.01 22.99 18.98
N GLN A 225 -46.28 24.09 18.26
CA GLN A 225 -45.72 24.48 16.97
C GLN A 225 -44.40 25.26 17.15
N THR A 226 -43.47 25.15 16.20
CA THR A 226 -42.90 26.19 15.30
C THR A 226 -41.41 25.83 15.08
N ALA A 227 -40.69 26.08 13.99
CA ALA A 227 -40.87 26.92 12.80
C ALA A 227 -40.14 26.26 11.61
N ALA A 228 -40.56 26.59 10.38
CA ALA A 228 -39.96 26.10 9.14
C ALA A 228 -38.67 26.86 8.77
N PRO A 229 -37.65 26.20 8.19
CA PRO A 229 -36.61 26.90 7.44
C PRO A 229 -36.99 27.04 5.95
N VAL A 230 -36.58 28.20 5.43
CA VAL A 230 -36.83 28.79 4.11
C VAL A 230 -36.09 28.02 2.99
N PRO A 231 -36.68 27.82 1.79
CA PRO A 231 -35.98 27.20 0.67
C PRO A 231 -35.04 28.20 -0.03
N VAL A 232 -33.79 27.77 -0.25
CA VAL A 232 -32.78 28.50 -1.04
C VAL A 232 -32.90 28.07 -2.52
N PRO A 233 -32.93 29.00 -3.50
CA PRO A 233 -33.08 28.64 -4.91
C PRO A 233 -31.78 28.07 -5.53
N PRO A 234 -31.88 27.26 -6.61
CA PRO A 234 -30.73 26.64 -7.26
C PRO A 234 -29.93 27.65 -8.09
N ALA A 235 -28.60 27.56 -8.01
CA ALA A 235 -27.68 28.30 -8.86
C ALA A 235 -27.67 27.72 -10.29
N THR A 236 -27.68 28.61 -11.27
CA THR A 236 -27.59 28.33 -12.71
C THR A 236 -26.20 27.85 -13.14
N PRO A 237 -26.09 26.99 -14.17
CA PRO A 237 -24.81 26.50 -14.67
C PRO A 237 -24.14 27.52 -15.59
N GLN A 238 -22.86 27.79 -15.36
CA GLN A 238 -22.03 28.64 -16.23
C GLN A 238 -21.20 27.78 -17.21
N PRO A 239 -21.00 28.21 -18.48
CA PRO A 239 -20.50 27.34 -19.54
C PRO A 239 -18.98 27.17 -19.55
N ALA A 240 -18.57 26.05 -20.16
CA ALA A 240 -17.22 25.63 -20.43
C ALA A 240 -16.40 26.66 -21.22
N ALA A 241 -15.14 26.86 -20.80
CA ALA A 241 -14.09 27.44 -21.64
C ALA A 241 -13.11 26.33 -22.02
N ALA A 242 -12.96 26.16 -23.33
CA ALA A 242 -12.05 25.24 -23.98
C ALA A 242 -10.62 25.80 -24.04
N GLY A 243 -9.63 24.89 -24.05
CA GLY A 243 -8.41 25.08 -24.82
C GLY A 243 -7.12 25.37 -24.04
N ALA A 244 -6.34 24.32 -23.80
CA ALA A 244 -4.91 24.27 -24.15
C ALA A 244 -4.37 22.83 -23.96
N PRO A 245 -3.92 22.14 -25.03
CA PRO A 245 -3.17 20.90 -24.93
C PRO A 245 -1.66 21.21 -24.94
N GLY A 246 -0.95 20.78 -23.90
CA GLY A 246 0.52 20.90 -23.80
C GLY A 246 1.02 20.35 -22.48
N ALA A 247 1.75 19.23 -22.53
CA ALA A 247 1.98 18.26 -21.46
C ALA A 247 2.84 18.76 -20.26
N PRO A 248 3.04 17.91 -19.23
CA PRO A 248 4.28 17.13 -19.30
C PRO A 248 4.01 15.63 -19.19
N ALA A 249 4.45 14.89 -20.21
CA ALA A 249 4.77 13.50 -20.04
C ALA A 249 5.95 13.40 -19.06
N MET A 250 5.91 12.45 -18.14
CA MET A 250 7.01 11.53 -17.78
C MET A 250 6.60 10.70 -16.56
N PRO A 251 6.60 9.36 -16.66
CA PRO A 251 7.70 8.67 -16.03
C PRO A 251 8.22 7.60 -16.96
N ALA A 252 9.51 7.60 -17.13
CA ALA A 252 10.18 6.35 -16.98
C ALA A 252 11.34 6.64 -16.06
N TRP A 253 12.09 5.63 -15.74
CA TRP A 253 13.55 5.66 -15.74
C TRP A 253 14.20 6.37 -16.99
N LEU A 254 13.47 7.18 -17.78
CA LEU A 254 13.95 8.17 -18.75
C LEU A 254 14.33 9.45 -17.95
N ASN A 255 15.52 10.03 -18.02
CA ASN A 255 16.43 10.15 -19.16
C ASN A 255 17.86 9.67 -18.84
N GLY A 256 18.03 8.50 -18.23
CA GLY A 256 19.35 7.92 -17.93
C GLY A 256 19.27 6.52 -17.35
#